data_AF-S4P1W8-F1
#
_entry.id   AF-S4P1W8-F1
#
_cell.length_a   1.000
_cell.length_b   1.000
_cell.length_c   1.000
_cell.angle_alpha   90.00
_cell.angle_beta   90.00
_cell.angle_gamma   90.00
#
_symmetry.space_group_name_H-M   'P 1'
#
loop_
_entity.id
_entity.type
_entity.pdbx_description
1 polymer ?
#
loop_
_entity_poly.entity_id
_entity_poly.type
_entity_poly.pdbx_seq_one_letter_code
_entity_poly.pdbx_strand_id
1 'polypeptide(L)'
;MNMKHKDMKLNSTLQNFIYSMLRDSNTKTAKLAVDILIELYHKNIWNDHKTVNIIADVGCFSKVTKVMVASLKFFLSREEEEKVETDSEDEVDPKDTMIANKFNKKTRKRDKMVEKVKKIAKKMKKKKQKAPIFNFSALHLVNNPQGFAEKLFKQMESSNERFEVKLMVLDVVSRLIGLHNLFLFNYYPFIARLLMPHQREVTRILQFAAQSVHELVPPEVIEPVMKAIANNFITERNSTDVMAVGLNAVREICARCPLAIDEDLLRDLVQYKMYKEKSVMMAARSLIQLYRQSMPTLLHKRDRGRPSEASIELKTKKYGEVDTKDYVPGSEVLLEKEEIKNKGSKKVNKKNKNKADDSDDDWIDVGSSDSEINISTDSENEDDENDEEQEEQS
;
A
#
# COMPACT_ATOMS: atom_id res chain seq x y z
N MET A 1 -32.84 -9.75 -7.87
CA MET A 1 -33.17 -10.12 -6.47
C MET A 1 -32.31 -9.33 -5.47
N ASN A 2 -30.98 -9.34 -5.53
CA ASN A 2 -30.12 -8.59 -4.60
C ASN A 2 -29.86 -7.10 -4.97
N MET A 3 -30.75 -6.45 -5.73
CA MET A 3 -30.53 -5.07 -6.24
C MET A 3 -30.75 -3.98 -5.19
N LYS A 4 -31.66 -4.18 -4.23
CA LYS A 4 -31.99 -3.19 -3.18
C LYS A 4 -31.62 -3.68 -1.77
N HIS A 5 -31.82 -4.96 -1.48
CA HIS A 5 -31.47 -5.59 -0.21
C HIS A 5 -30.95 -7.01 -0.46
N LYS A 6 -30.01 -7.49 0.35
CA LYS A 6 -29.50 -8.87 0.26
C LYS A 6 -30.51 -9.82 0.92
N ASP A 7 -31.05 -10.79 0.17
CA ASP A 7 -31.91 -11.82 0.74
C ASP A 7 -31.07 -12.90 1.42
N MET A 8 -30.90 -12.77 2.73
CA MET A 8 -30.02 -13.65 3.50
C MET A 8 -30.50 -15.11 3.55
N LYS A 9 -31.82 -15.36 3.56
CA LYS A 9 -32.35 -16.73 3.63
C LYS A 9 -32.11 -17.46 2.32
N LEU A 10 -32.42 -16.82 1.20
CA LEU A 10 -32.18 -17.38 -0.13
C LEU A 10 -30.68 -17.58 -0.37
N ASN A 11 -29.86 -16.56 -0.03
CA ASN A 11 -28.41 -16.64 -0.17
C ASN A 11 -27.82 -17.80 0.64
N SER A 12 -28.26 -18.00 1.89
CA SER A 12 -27.76 -19.11 2.73
C SER A 12 -28.09 -20.49 2.12
N THR A 13 -29.32 -20.66 1.61
CA THR A 13 -29.73 -21.91 0.95
C THR A 13 -28.91 -22.18 -0.31
N LEU A 14 -28.73 -21.17 -1.17
CA LEU A 14 -27.94 -21.29 -2.40
C LEU A 14 -26.46 -21.52 -2.11
N GLN A 15 -25.89 -20.81 -1.14
CA GLN A 15 -24.52 -21.01 -0.69
C GLN A 15 -24.31 -22.44 -0.23
N ASN A 16 -25.15 -22.97 0.66
CA ASN A 16 -25.02 -24.35 1.15
C ASN A 16 -25.14 -25.38 0.01
N PHE A 17 -26.01 -25.13 -0.97
CA PHE A 17 -26.12 -25.96 -2.17
C PHE A 17 -24.83 -25.95 -2.99
N ILE A 18 -24.27 -24.77 -3.27
CA ILE A 18 -23.00 -24.63 -4.02
C ILE A 18 -21.83 -25.24 -3.25
N TYR A 19 -21.81 -25.12 -1.91
CA TYR A 19 -20.79 -25.75 -1.08
C TYR A 19 -20.86 -27.28 -1.14
N SER A 20 -22.06 -27.85 -1.24
CA SER A 20 -22.23 -29.29 -1.47
C SER A 20 -21.75 -29.70 -2.87
N MET A 21 -22.05 -28.90 -3.90
CA MET A 21 -21.57 -29.11 -5.27
C MET A 21 -20.04 -29.04 -5.40
N LEU A 22 -19.40 -28.18 -4.61
CA LEU A 22 -17.95 -28.04 -4.62
C LEU A 22 -17.23 -29.28 -4.05
N ARG A 23 -17.89 -29.97 -3.11
CA ARG A 23 -17.38 -31.23 -2.53
C ARG A 23 -17.71 -32.46 -3.37
N ASP A 24 -18.56 -32.31 -4.38
CA ASP A 24 -18.94 -33.42 -5.24
C ASP A 24 -17.77 -33.90 -6.10
N SER A 25 -17.80 -35.18 -6.44
CA SER A 25 -16.78 -35.88 -7.22
C SER A 25 -16.70 -35.39 -8.68
N ASN A 26 -17.75 -34.74 -9.19
CA ASN A 26 -17.80 -34.30 -10.57
C ASN A 26 -16.95 -33.04 -10.80
N THR A 27 -15.89 -33.20 -11.59
CA THR A 27 -14.93 -32.15 -11.93
C THR A 27 -15.55 -30.92 -12.60
N LYS A 28 -16.59 -31.09 -13.42
CA LYS A 28 -17.27 -29.99 -14.12
C LYS A 28 -18.13 -29.18 -13.15
N THR A 29 -18.88 -29.88 -12.29
CA THR A 29 -19.74 -29.26 -11.27
C THR A 29 -18.90 -28.47 -10.27
N ALA A 30 -17.81 -29.05 -9.77
CA ALA A 30 -16.90 -28.38 -8.85
C ALA A 30 -16.27 -27.12 -9.47
N LYS A 31 -15.90 -27.16 -10.76
CA LYS A 31 -15.35 -25.98 -11.44
C LYS A 31 -16.38 -24.87 -11.60
N LEU A 32 -17.59 -25.21 -12.06
CA LEU A 32 -18.68 -24.25 -12.19
C LEU A 32 -19.07 -23.64 -10.84
N ALA A 33 -19.10 -24.45 -9.78
CA ALA A 33 -19.36 -24.00 -8.42
C ALA A 33 -18.34 -22.94 -7.96
N VAL A 34 -17.04 -23.17 -8.15
CA VAL A 34 -16.00 -22.17 -7.82
C VAL A 34 -16.16 -20.90 -8.67
N ASP A 35 -16.40 -21.03 -9.97
CA ASP A 35 -16.53 -19.87 -10.84
C ASP A 35 -17.73 -18.99 -10.44
N ILE A 36 -18.86 -19.61 -10.09
CA ILE A 36 -20.02 -18.89 -9.55
C ILE A 36 -19.69 -18.18 -8.23
N LEU A 37 -18.97 -18.84 -7.30
CA LEU A 37 -18.56 -18.20 -6.04
C LEU A 37 -17.66 -16.99 -6.28
N ILE A 38 -16.69 -17.11 -7.19
CA ILE A 38 -15.76 -16.03 -7.56
C ILE A 38 -16.52 -14.85 -8.19
N GLU A 39 -17.41 -15.11 -9.16
CA GLU A 39 -18.19 -14.05 -9.80
C GLU A 39 -19.12 -13.33 -8.81
N LEU A 40 -19.76 -14.06 -7.91
CA LEU A 40 -20.67 -13.47 -6.91
C LEU A 40 -19.92 -12.69 -5.83
N TYR A 41 -18.69 -13.08 -5.51
CA TYR A 41 -17.78 -12.30 -4.66
C TYR A 41 -17.39 -10.99 -5.35
N HIS A 42 -16.91 -11.03 -6.61
CA HIS A 42 -16.53 -9.83 -7.35
C HIS A 42 -17.69 -8.86 -7.59
N LYS A 43 -18.92 -9.37 -7.71
CA LYS A 43 -20.14 -8.54 -7.77
C LYS A 43 -20.57 -7.96 -6.41
N ASN A 44 -19.79 -8.15 -5.35
CA ASN A 44 -20.09 -7.74 -3.98
C ASN A 44 -21.40 -8.31 -3.41
N ILE A 45 -21.91 -9.41 -3.99
CA ILE A 45 -23.14 -10.07 -3.56
C ILE A 45 -22.82 -10.96 -2.36
N TRP A 46 -21.86 -11.88 -2.54
CA TRP A 46 -21.39 -12.83 -1.51
C TRP A 46 -19.97 -12.49 -1.06
N ASN A 47 -19.83 -11.31 -0.46
CA ASN A 47 -18.61 -10.89 0.22
C ASN A 47 -18.73 -11.22 1.71
N ASP A 48 -18.55 -12.50 2.04
CA ASP A 48 -18.65 -13.03 3.40
C ASP A 48 -17.48 -13.96 3.73
N HIS A 49 -17.08 -13.99 5.00
CA HIS A 49 -16.01 -14.86 5.51
C HIS A 49 -16.27 -16.33 5.13
N LYS A 50 -17.52 -16.80 5.19
CA LYS A 50 -17.86 -18.19 4.90
C LYS A 50 -17.51 -18.58 3.46
N THR A 51 -17.87 -17.74 2.48
CA THR A 51 -17.54 -17.98 1.06
C THR A 51 -16.05 -18.01 0.82
N VAL A 52 -15.29 -17.04 1.35
CA VAL A 52 -13.83 -16.98 1.18
C VAL A 52 -13.15 -18.21 1.77
N ASN A 53 -13.51 -18.61 3.00
CA ASN A 53 -12.90 -19.76 3.65
C ASN A 53 -13.25 -21.08 2.94
N ILE A 54 -14.41 -21.18 2.29
CA ILE A 54 -14.74 -22.37 1.50
C ILE A 54 -13.93 -22.43 0.19
N ILE A 55 -13.69 -21.28 -0.45
CA ILE A 55 -12.77 -21.21 -1.58
C ILE A 55 -11.34 -21.58 -1.13
N ALA A 56 -10.89 -21.12 0.05
CA ALA A 56 -9.60 -21.47 0.62
C ALA A 56 -9.48 -22.97 0.96
N ASP A 57 -10.38 -23.50 1.79
CA ASP A 57 -10.28 -24.86 2.35
C ASP A 57 -10.67 -25.96 1.36
N VAL A 58 -11.64 -25.73 0.48
CA VAL A 58 -12.12 -26.75 -0.46
C VAL A 58 -11.59 -26.49 -1.87
N GLY A 59 -11.52 -25.24 -2.28
CA GLY A 59 -11.05 -24.85 -3.62
C GLY A 59 -9.55 -25.06 -3.79
N CYS A 60 -8.72 -24.44 -2.94
CA CYS A 60 -7.26 -24.52 -3.05
C CYS A 60 -6.69 -25.93 -2.76
N PHE A 61 -7.37 -26.73 -1.94
CA PHE A 61 -6.98 -28.12 -1.64
C PHE A 61 -7.69 -29.16 -2.51
N SER A 62 -8.37 -28.74 -3.57
CA SER A 62 -9.03 -29.67 -4.49
C SER A 62 -8.02 -30.54 -5.24
N LYS A 63 -8.33 -31.82 -5.40
CA LYS A 63 -7.56 -32.75 -6.26
C LYS A 63 -7.60 -32.37 -7.73
N VAL A 64 -8.58 -31.55 -8.13
CA VAL A 64 -8.76 -31.12 -9.52
C VAL A 64 -7.95 -29.84 -9.74
N THR A 65 -6.85 -29.94 -10.49
CA THR A 65 -5.93 -28.80 -10.75
C THR A 65 -6.66 -27.57 -11.30
N LYS A 66 -7.68 -27.72 -12.15
CA LYS A 66 -8.47 -26.59 -12.69
C LYS A 66 -9.24 -25.82 -11.61
N VAL A 67 -9.75 -26.53 -10.60
CA VAL A 67 -10.50 -25.94 -9.47
C VAL A 67 -9.52 -25.23 -8.53
N MET A 68 -8.39 -25.88 -8.24
CA MET A 68 -7.31 -25.29 -7.45
C MET A 68 -6.78 -24.00 -8.11
N VAL A 69 -6.47 -24.03 -9.41
CA VAL A 69 -5.97 -22.85 -10.14
C VAL A 69 -6.99 -21.72 -10.14
N ALA A 70 -8.28 -21.99 -10.31
CA ALA A 70 -9.32 -20.95 -10.22
C ALA A 70 -9.37 -20.31 -8.83
N SER A 71 -9.27 -21.14 -7.78
CA SER A 71 -9.28 -20.70 -6.39
C SER A 71 -8.01 -19.91 -6.03
N LEU A 72 -6.84 -20.32 -6.52
CA LEU A 72 -5.60 -19.56 -6.37
C LEU A 72 -5.66 -18.22 -7.11
N LYS A 73 -6.22 -18.21 -8.34
CA LYS A 73 -6.44 -16.97 -9.09
C LYS A 73 -7.33 -16.01 -8.33
N PHE A 74 -8.38 -16.49 -7.67
CA PHE A 74 -9.25 -15.65 -6.84
C PHE A 74 -8.46 -14.85 -5.78
N PHE A 75 -7.52 -15.49 -5.07
CA PHE A 75 -6.69 -14.81 -4.07
C PHE A 75 -5.58 -13.93 -4.67
N LEU A 76 -5.17 -14.19 -5.91
CA LEU A 76 -4.14 -13.43 -6.62
C LEU A 76 -4.68 -12.27 -7.44
N SER A 77 -5.93 -12.38 -7.88
CA SER A 77 -6.66 -11.32 -8.54
C SER A 77 -6.56 -10.11 -7.63
N ARG A 78 -5.79 -9.14 -8.10
CA ARG A 78 -5.99 -7.78 -7.64
C ARG A 78 -7.45 -7.52 -7.99
N GLU A 79 -8.32 -7.46 -6.98
CA GLU A 79 -9.57 -6.74 -7.13
C GLU A 79 -9.16 -5.49 -7.87
N GLU A 80 -9.63 -5.35 -9.10
CA GLU A 80 -9.32 -4.18 -9.91
C GLU A 80 -9.64 -3.01 -8.98
N GLU A 81 -8.60 -2.37 -8.43
CA GLU A 81 -8.67 -0.95 -8.17
C GLU A 81 -9.19 -0.46 -9.49
N GLU A 82 -10.48 -0.12 -9.52
CA GLU A 82 -11.10 0.58 -10.63
C GLU A 82 -10.03 1.55 -11.02
N LYS A 83 -9.38 1.30 -12.16
CA LYS A 83 -8.45 2.27 -12.70
C LYS A 83 -9.35 3.47 -12.80
N VAL A 84 -9.15 4.41 -11.89
CA VAL A 84 -9.64 5.74 -12.10
C VAL A 84 -8.80 6.11 -13.30
N GLU A 85 -9.34 5.87 -14.49
CA GLU A 85 -8.92 6.50 -15.72
C GLU A 85 -9.06 7.98 -15.40
N THR A 86 -8.01 8.49 -14.76
CA THR A 86 -7.70 9.89 -14.77
C THR A 86 -7.17 10.01 -16.18
N ASP A 87 -8.10 10.23 -17.09
CA ASP A 87 -7.84 10.68 -18.44
C ASP A 87 -7.16 12.04 -18.27
N SER A 88 -5.85 11.99 -18.01
CA SER A 88 -4.99 13.12 -17.70
C SER A 88 -4.58 13.82 -18.99
N GLU A 89 -5.57 14.20 -19.80
CA GLU A 89 -5.40 15.11 -20.91
C GLU A 89 -6.25 16.36 -20.60
N ASP A 90 -5.58 17.36 -19.99
CA ASP A 90 -6.08 18.69 -19.62
C ASP A 90 -6.94 18.84 -18.33
N GLU A 91 -6.48 18.30 -17.20
CA GLU A 91 -6.99 18.73 -15.89
C GLU A 91 -6.47 20.13 -15.54
N VAL A 92 -7.22 21.15 -15.94
CA VAL A 92 -6.96 22.54 -15.53
C VAL A 92 -7.21 22.67 -14.03
N ASP A 93 -6.20 23.09 -13.25
CA ASP A 93 -6.35 23.23 -11.80
C ASP A 93 -7.49 24.22 -11.46
N PRO A 94 -8.52 23.78 -10.69
CA PRO A 94 -9.60 24.65 -10.27
C PRO A 94 -9.13 25.88 -9.47
N LYS A 95 -7.97 25.82 -8.80
CA LYS A 95 -7.39 26.96 -8.08
C LYS A 95 -6.80 27.98 -9.06
N ASP A 96 -6.01 27.52 -10.02
CA ASP A 96 -5.35 28.40 -11.00
C ASP A 96 -6.34 29.11 -11.91
N THR A 97 -7.41 28.43 -12.32
CA THR A 97 -8.48 29.04 -13.14
C THR A 97 -9.31 30.07 -12.37
N MET A 98 -9.57 29.85 -11.08
CA MET A 98 -10.26 30.82 -10.23
C MET A 98 -9.40 32.06 -9.99
N ILE A 99 -8.09 31.89 -9.77
CA ILE A 99 -7.13 33.00 -9.62
C ILE A 99 -7.02 33.78 -10.94
N ALA A 100 -6.85 33.08 -12.06
CA ALA A 100 -6.76 33.69 -13.38
C ALA A 100 -8.04 34.42 -13.81
N ASN A 101 -9.21 34.11 -13.25
CA ASN A 101 -10.46 34.84 -13.52
C ASN A 101 -10.66 36.07 -12.62
N LYS A 102 -9.93 36.20 -11.50
CA LYS A 102 -9.96 37.38 -10.64
C LYS A 102 -9.25 38.59 -11.26
N PHE A 103 -8.16 38.35 -11.99
CA PHE A 103 -7.30 39.42 -12.53
C PHE A 103 -7.59 39.80 -13.99
N ASN A 104 -8.42 39.04 -14.72
CA ASN A 104 -8.69 39.27 -16.14
C ASN A 104 -10.11 39.77 -16.41
N LYS A 105 -10.31 40.45 -17.56
CA LYS A 105 -11.64 40.91 -17.99
C LYS A 105 -12.60 39.73 -18.15
N LYS A 106 -13.77 39.86 -17.52
CA LYS A 106 -14.87 38.89 -17.63
C LYS A 106 -15.37 38.86 -19.08
N THR A 107 -15.37 37.68 -19.68
CA THR A 107 -15.86 37.44 -21.04
C THR A 107 -16.75 36.20 -21.03
N ARG A 108 -17.79 36.19 -21.88
CA ARG A 108 -18.80 35.11 -21.96
C ARG A 108 -18.19 33.72 -22.19
N LYS A 109 -17.02 33.64 -22.84
CA LYS A 109 -16.27 32.38 -23.03
C LYS A 109 -15.62 31.89 -21.73
N ARG A 110 -15.11 32.80 -20.91
CA ARG A 110 -14.42 32.50 -19.66
C ARG A 110 -15.38 32.12 -18.54
N ASP A 111 -16.57 32.74 -18.51
CA ASP A 111 -17.64 32.35 -17.58
C ASP A 111 -18.10 30.91 -17.78
N LYS A 112 -18.27 30.48 -19.05
CA LYS A 112 -18.56 29.07 -19.39
C LYS A 112 -17.44 28.11 -18.95
N MET A 113 -16.19 28.54 -18.99
CA MET A 113 -15.03 27.75 -18.56
C MET A 113 -15.04 27.57 -17.03
N VAL A 114 -15.26 28.65 -16.28
CA VAL A 114 -15.36 28.62 -14.81
C VAL A 114 -16.54 27.77 -14.35
N GLU A 115 -17.67 27.80 -15.06
CA GLU A 115 -18.82 26.95 -14.74
C GLU A 115 -18.52 25.45 -14.93
N LYS A 116 -17.83 25.08 -16.02
CA LYS A 116 -17.34 23.71 -16.24
C LYS A 116 -16.38 23.27 -15.14
N VAL A 117 -15.40 24.10 -14.79
CA VAL A 117 -14.45 23.83 -13.71
C VAL A 117 -15.15 23.68 -12.36
N LYS A 118 -16.12 24.54 -12.04
CA LYS A 118 -16.94 24.41 -10.81
C LYS A 118 -17.72 23.09 -10.79
N LYS A 119 -18.29 22.65 -11.92
CA LYS A 119 -18.97 21.35 -12.02
C LYS A 119 -18.00 20.17 -11.79
N ILE A 120 -16.79 20.25 -12.34
CA ILE A 120 -15.72 19.25 -12.11
C ILE A 120 -15.31 19.22 -10.63
N ALA A 121 -15.06 20.40 -10.03
CA ALA A 121 -14.71 20.51 -8.62
C ALA A 121 -15.82 19.98 -7.69
N LYS A 122 -17.10 20.24 -8.00
CA LYS A 122 -18.24 19.66 -7.26
C LYS A 122 -18.30 18.13 -7.39
N LYS A 123 -18.05 17.58 -8.58
CA LYS A 123 -17.96 16.12 -8.79
C LYS A 123 -16.79 15.52 -8.01
N MET A 124 -15.63 16.17 -8.01
CA MET A 124 -14.46 15.74 -7.24
C MET A 124 -14.71 15.78 -5.73
N LYS A 125 -15.32 16.86 -5.21
CA LYS A 125 -15.71 16.93 -3.79
C LYS A 125 -16.70 15.84 -3.41
N LYS A 126 -17.72 15.58 -4.24
CA LYS A 126 -18.68 14.47 -4.01
C LYS A 126 -18.00 13.10 -4.05
N LYS A 127 -17.00 12.89 -4.92
CA LYS A 127 -16.20 11.65 -4.93
C LYS A 127 -15.32 11.53 -3.68
N LYS A 128 -14.69 12.61 -3.23
CA LYS A 128 -13.88 12.65 -1.98
C LYS A 128 -14.73 12.50 -0.71
N GLN A 129 -15.99 12.92 -0.73
CA GLN A 129 -16.94 12.78 0.39
C GLN A 129 -17.57 11.38 0.46
N LYS A 130 -17.53 10.58 -0.61
CA LYS A 130 -17.89 9.16 -0.49
C LYS A 130 -16.85 8.49 0.40
N ALA A 131 -17.32 7.80 1.44
CA ALA A 131 -16.46 6.99 2.28
C ALA A 131 -15.61 6.06 1.38
N PRO A 132 -14.29 5.98 1.60
CA PRO A 132 -13.47 5.02 0.87
C PRO A 132 -14.06 3.64 1.10
N ILE A 133 -14.46 2.97 0.02
CA ILE A 133 -14.89 1.59 0.07
C ILE A 133 -13.60 0.79 0.23
N PHE A 134 -13.27 0.42 1.46
CA PHE A 134 -12.21 -0.55 1.70
C PHE A 134 -12.75 -1.91 1.26
N ASN A 135 -12.52 -2.29 0.01
CA ASN A 135 -12.64 -3.68 -0.36
C ASN A 135 -11.53 -4.41 0.39
N PHE A 136 -11.91 -5.14 1.44
CA PHE A 136 -10.97 -6.03 2.12
C PHE A 136 -10.55 -7.07 1.10
N SER A 137 -9.25 -7.14 0.79
CA SER A 137 -8.73 -8.25 -0.01
C SER A 137 -9.22 -9.56 0.59
N ALA A 138 -9.64 -10.50 -0.26
CA ALA A 138 -10.12 -11.82 0.17
C ALA A 138 -9.14 -12.51 1.16
N LEU A 139 -7.85 -12.20 1.08
CA LEU A 139 -6.83 -12.70 2.01
C LEU A 139 -7.05 -12.26 3.48
N HIS A 140 -7.68 -11.10 3.74
CA HIS A 140 -8.03 -10.66 5.10
C HIS A 140 -9.22 -11.40 5.69
N LEU A 141 -10.07 -11.99 4.84
CA LEU A 141 -11.29 -12.69 5.25
C LEU A 141 -11.03 -14.16 5.62
N VAL A 142 -9.79 -14.63 5.51
CA VAL A 142 -9.38 -15.99 5.89
C VAL A 142 -9.33 -16.12 7.42
N ASN A 143 -9.98 -17.15 7.97
CA ASN A 143 -10.14 -17.34 9.41
C ASN A 143 -8.87 -17.85 10.10
N ASN A 144 -8.12 -18.75 9.44
CA ASN A 144 -6.85 -19.30 9.96
C ASN A 144 -5.73 -19.12 8.90
N PRO A 145 -5.16 -17.91 8.77
CA PRO A 145 -4.17 -17.63 7.74
C PRO A 145 -2.87 -18.43 7.93
N GLN A 146 -2.43 -18.65 9.17
CA GLN A 146 -1.23 -19.46 9.49
C GLN A 146 -1.40 -20.91 9.01
N GLY A 147 -2.47 -21.57 9.48
CA GLY A 147 -2.72 -22.97 9.12
C GLY A 147 -3.02 -23.16 7.63
N PHE A 148 -3.62 -22.16 6.98
CA PHE A 148 -3.82 -22.16 5.53
C PHE A 148 -2.49 -22.11 4.78
N ALA A 149 -1.60 -21.18 5.13
CA ALA A 149 -0.29 -21.02 4.49
C ALA A 149 0.60 -22.27 4.67
N GLU A 150 0.65 -22.85 5.87
CA GLU A 150 1.43 -24.06 6.15
C GLU A 150 0.94 -25.27 5.33
N LYS A 151 -0.37 -25.50 5.30
CA LYS A 151 -0.96 -26.61 4.52
C LYS A 151 -0.71 -26.43 3.04
N LEU A 152 -0.88 -25.20 2.53
CA LEU A 152 -0.71 -24.89 1.11
C LEU A 152 0.76 -25.06 0.69
N PHE A 153 1.70 -24.63 1.53
CA PHE A 153 3.13 -24.84 1.32
C PHE A 153 3.49 -26.33 1.33
N LYS A 154 3.01 -27.11 2.31
CA LYS A 154 3.23 -28.56 2.38
C LYS A 154 2.65 -29.31 1.18
N GLN A 155 1.45 -28.93 0.73
CA GLN A 155 0.87 -29.48 -0.50
C GLN A 155 1.77 -29.19 -1.70
N MET A 156 2.27 -27.97 -1.83
CA MET A 156 3.15 -27.56 -2.93
C MET A 156 4.47 -28.34 -2.95
N GLU A 157 5.09 -28.58 -1.78
CA GLU A 157 6.30 -29.41 -1.66
C GLU A 157 6.07 -30.85 -2.11
N SER A 158 4.95 -31.46 -1.72
CA SER A 158 4.59 -32.83 -2.09
C SER A 158 4.04 -32.98 -3.52
N SER A 159 3.56 -31.89 -4.11
CA SER A 159 2.89 -31.93 -5.41
C SER A 159 3.88 -32.00 -6.58
N ASN A 160 3.54 -32.81 -7.59
CA ASN A 160 4.23 -32.84 -8.88
C ASN A 160 3.52 -31.99 -9.95
N GLU A 161 2.94 -30.87 -9.52
CA GLU A 161 2.23 -29.94 -10.41
C GLU A 161 3.19 -29.12 -11.27
N ARG A 162 2.68 -28.54 -12.36
CA ARG A 162 3.46 -27.68 -13.25
C ARG A 162 4.04 -26.50 -12.48
N PHE A 163 5.23 -26.05 -12.90
CA PHE A 163 5.94 -24.95 -12.24
C PHE A 163 5.10 -23.66 -12.11
N GLU A 164 4.29 -23.33 -13.12
CA GLU A 164 3.37 -22.18 -13.10
C GLU A 164 2.37 -22.26 -11.94
N VAL A 165 1.83 -23.45 -11.64
CA VAL A 165 0.91 -23.65 -10.52
C VAL A 165 1.64 -23.52 -9.19
N LYS A 166 2.86 -24.06 -9.09
CA LYS A 166 3.72 -23.87 -7.91
C LYS A 166 4.01 -22.39 -7.67
N LEU A 167 4.28 -21.64 -8.72
CA LEU A 167 4.53 -20.20 -8.67
C LEU A 167 3.30 -19.44 -8.15
N MET A 168 2.08 -19.82 -8.57
CA MET A 168 0.85 -19.23 -8.05
C MET A 168 0.65 -19.53 -6.55
N VAL A 169 0.96 -20.75 -6.12
CA VAL A 169 0.92 -21.11 -4.70
C VAL A 169 1.90 -20.25 -3.90
N LEU A 170 3.15 -20.11 -4.38
CA LEU A 170 4.15 -19.29 -3.71
C LEU A 170 3.74 -17.82 -3.60
N ASP A 171 3.10 -17.25 -4.63
CA ASP A 171 2.58 -15.88 -4.62
C ASP A 171 1.47 -15.70 -3.55
N VAL A 172 0.55 -16.66 -3.42
CA VAL A 172 -0.48 -16.63 -2.37
C VAL A 172 0.15 -16.74 -0.98
N VAL A 173 1.10 -17.67 -0.80
CA VAL A 173 1.81 -17.86 0.46
C VAL A 173 2.62 -16.62 0.84
N SER A 174 3.35 -16.01 -0.09
CA SER A 174 4.13 -14.79 0.19
C SER A 174 3.26 -13.62 0.61
N ARG A 175 2.09 -13.45 -0.01
CA ARG A 175 1.12 -12.43 0.38
C ARG A 175 0.52 -12.70 1.76
N LEU A 176 0.17 -13.94 2.06
CA LEU A 176 -0.35 -14.32 3.39
C LEU A 176 0.68 -14.02 4.49
N ILE A 177 1.95 -14.38 4.26
CA ILE A 177 3.03 -14.09 5.21
C ILE A 177 3.18 -12.59 5.43
N GLY A 178 3.24 -11.80 4.36
CA GLY A 178 3.43 -10.35 4.47
C GLY A 178 2.22 -9.60 5.06
N LEU A 179 0.99 -10.07 4.80
CA LEU A 179 -0.23 -9.40 5.29
C LEU A 179 -0.53 -9.72 6.76
N HIS A 180 -0.36 -10.97 7.17
CA HIS A 180 -0.71 -11.44 8.51
C HIS A 180 0.50 -11.64 9.43
N ASN A 181 1.71 -11.25 8.98
CA ASN A 181 2.98 -11.44 9.69
C ASN A 181 3.16 -12.89 10.19
N LEU A 182 3.02 -13.86 9.27
CA LEU A 182 3.02 -15.28 9.57
C LEU A 182 4.44 -15.85 9.74
N PHE A 183 4.59 -16.84 10.61
CA PHE A 183 5.87 -17.53 10.81
C PHE A 183 5.94 -18.81 9.99
N LEU A 184 6.61 -18.78 8.82
CA LEU A 184 6.82 -19.96 7.98
C LEU A 184 8.31 -20.09 7.59
N PHE A 185 9.15 -20.51 8.54
CA PHE A 185 10.61 -20.46 8.35
C PHE A 185 11.14 -21.37 7.23
N ASN A 186 10.50 -22.52 6.98
CA ASN A 186 10.88 -23.42 5.89
C ASN A 186 10.70 -22.82 4.49
N TYR A 187 9.92 -21.74 4.37
CA TYR A 187 9.70 -21.03 3.12
C TYR A 187 10.99 -20.38 2.59
N TYR A 188 11.82 -19.78 3.45
CA TYR A 188 12.99 -19.02 3.02
C TYR A 188 14.11 -19.89 2.42
N PRO A 189 14.52 -21.03 3.03
CA PRO A 189 15.43 -21.97 2.40
C PRO A 189 14.88 -22.55 1.09
N PHE A 190 13.56 -22.73 0.99
CA PHE A 190 12.91 -23.20 -0.23
C PHE A 190 13.03 -22.16 -1.36
N ILE A 191 12.70 -20.90 -1.08
CA ILE A 191 12.85 -19.80 -2.03
C ILE A 191 14.31 -19.60 -2.43
N ALA A 192 15.25 -19.65 -1.48
CA ALA A 192 16.68 -19.51 -1.75
C ALA A 192 17.19 -20.49 -2.82
N ARG A 193 16.70 -21.74 -2.82
CA ARG A 193 17.04 -22.74 -3.86
C ARG A 193 16.51 -22.40 -5.25
N LEU A 194 15.45 -21.61 -5.34
CA LEU A 194 14.84 -21.20 -6.60
C LEU A 194 15.44 -19.89 -7.15
N LEU A 195 16.29 -19.22 -6.37
CA LEU A 195 16.93 -17.95 -6.74
C LEU A 195 18.18 -18.18 -7.61
N MET A 196 17.96 -18.58 -8.86
CA MET A 196 18.98 -18.66 -9.90
C MET A 196 18.63 -17.72 -11.07
N PRO A 197 19.57 -16.93 -11.63
CA PRO A 197 19.28 -15.98 -12.71
C PRO A 197 18.66 -16.60 -13.96
N HIS A 198 19.01 -17.84 -14.28
CA HIS A 198 18.48 -18.56 -15.44
C HIS A 198 17.07 -19.12 -15.21
N GLN A 199 16.57 -19.10 -13.97
CA GLN A 199 15.27 -19.65 -13.66
C GLN A 199 14.15 -18.86 -14.34
N ARG A 200 13.14 -19.56 -14.86
CA ARG A 200 11.96 -18.93 -15.45
C ARG A 200 11.21 -18.10 -14.40
N GLU A 201 10.81 -16.88 -14.77
CA GLU A 201 10.06 -15.96 -13.90
C GLU A 201 10.77 -15.62 -12.58
N VAL A 202 12.11 -15.62 -12.58
CA VAL A 202 12.94 -15.34 -11.39
C VAL A 202 12.62 -13.99 -10.72
N THR A 203 12.23 -12.98 -11.50
CA THR A 203 11.81 -11.67 -10.99
C THR A 203 10.59 -11.77 -10.08
N ARG A 204 9.64 -12.66 -10.38
CA ARG A 204 8.48 -12.93 -9.52
C ARG A 204 8.90 -13.65 -8.25
N ILE A 205 9.84 -14.59 -8.34
CA ILE A 205 10.37 -15.31 -7.16
C ILE A 205 11.08 -14.33 -6.21
N LEU A 206 11.87 -13.40 -6.74
CA LEU A 206 12.48 -12.31 -5.96
C LEU A 206 11.43 -11.40 -5.32
N GLN A 207 10.35 -11.08 -6.05
CA GLN A 207 9.22 -10.35 -5.50
C GLN A 207 8.57 -11.11 -4.34
N PHE A 208 8.36 -12.42 -4.45
CA PHE A 208 7.78 -13.24 -3.38
C PHE A 208 8.67 -13.29 -2.15
N ALA A 209 10.00 -13.36 -2.35
CA ALA A 209 10.96 -13.25 -1.26
C ALA A 209 10.78 -11.92 -0.51
N ALA A 210 10.78 -10.79 -1.23
CA ALA A 210 10.60 -9.47 -0.62
C ALA A 210 9.24 -9.31 0.08
N GLN A 211 8.15 -9.80 -0.52
CA GLN A 211 6.81 -9.72 0.06
C GLN A 211 6.64 -10.55 1.35
N SER A 212 7.32 -11.69 1.43
CA SER A 212 7.25 -12.59 2.58
C SER A 212 8.09 -12.14 3.79
N VAL A 213 8.84 -11.05 3.69
CA VAL A 213 9.69 -10.56 4.79
C VAL A 213 8.93 -9.49 5.57
N HIS A 214 8.94 -9.61 6.90
CA HIS A 214 8.39 -8.62 7.82
C HIS A 214 9.30 -8.45 9.05
N GLU A 215 9.07 -7.38 9.83
CA GLU A 215 9.90 -6.98 10.98
C GLU A 215 10.07 -8.10 12.03
N LEU A 216 9.03 -8.92 12.22
CA LEU A 216 9.05 -10.02 13.20
C LEU A 216 9.83 -11.27 12.74
N VAL A 217 10.29 -11.38 11.50
CA VAL A 217 11.07 -12.56 11.07
C VAL A 217 12.52 -12.45 11.55
N PRO A 218 13.09 -13.47 12.19
CA PRO A 218 14.50 -13.46 12.59
C PRO A 218 15.43 -13.30 11.38
N PRO A 219 16.48 -12.47 11.48
CA PRO A 219 17.40 -12.22 10.36
C PRO A 219 18.15 -13.49 9.91
N GLU A 220 18.46 -14.41 10.82
CA GLU A 220 19.12 -15.70 10.53
C GLU A 220 18.35 -16.55 9.51
N VAL A 221 17.02 -16.45 9.50
CA VAL A 221 16.17 -17.20 8.58
C VAL A 221 16.18 -16.60 7.17
N ILE A 222 16.42 -15.28 7.07
CA ILE A 222 16.46 -14.53 5.81
C ILE A 222 17.86 -14.59 5.18
N GLU A 223 18.89 -14.78 5.98
CA GLU A 223 20.29 -14.86 5.57
C GLU A 223 20.55 -15.79 4.36
N PRO A 224 19.97 -17.01 4.25
CA PRO A 224 20.16 -17.87 3.09
C PRO A 224 19.62 -17.26 1.79
N VAL A 225 18.51 -16.51 1.88
CA VAL A 225 17.92 -15.80 0.74
C VAL A 225 18.84 -14.65 0.32
N MET A 226 19.34 -13.87 1.28
CA MET A 226 20.24 -12.74 1.00
C MET A 226 21.55 -13.21 0.36
N LYS A 227 22.15 -14.27 0.92
CA LYS A 227 23.35 -14.91 0.36
C LYS A 227 23.10 -15.47 -1.04
N ALA A 228 21.95 -16.11 -1.28
CA ALA A 228 21.59 -16.60 -2.61
C ALA A 228 21.47 -15.45 -3.63
N ILE A 229 20.87 -14.31 -3.26
CA ILE A 229 20.78 -13.14 -4.15
C ILE A 229 22.17 -12.57 -4.44
N ALA A 230 22.98 -12.36 -3.41
CA ALA A 230 24.33 -11.81 -3.56
C ALA A 230 25.21 -12.71 -4.44
N ASN A 231 25.29 -14.00 -4.12
CA ASN A 231 26.18 -14.95 -4.81
C ASN A 231 25.72 -15.29 -6.23
N ASN A 232 24.41 -15.32 -6.49
CA ASN A 232 23.90 -15.74 -7.79
C ASN A 232 23.59 -14.57 -8.73
N PHE A 233 23.19 -13.39 -8.24
CA PHE A 233 22.77 -12.25 -9.08
C PHE A 233 23.82 -11.15 -9.11
N ILE A 234 24.39 -10.78 -7.96
CA ILE A 234 25.27 -9.63 -7.82
C ILE A 234 26.73 -10.07 -7.98
N THR A 235 27.04 -10.61 -9.17
CA THR A 235 28.41 -10.99 -9.55
C THR A 235 28.77 -10.37 -10.87
N GLU A 236 30.06 -10.08 -11.07
CA GLU A 236 30.58 -9.48 -12.31
C GLU A 236 30.41 -10.38 -13.53
N ARG A 237 30.11 -11.66 -13.34
CA ARG A 237 29.87 -12.63 -14.41
C ARG A 237 28.49 -12.48 -15.04
N ASN A 238 27.54 -11.87 -14.33
CA ASN A 238 26.18 -11.69 -14.80
C ASN A 238 26.04 -10.41 -15.62
N SER A 239 24.95 -10.32 -16.39
CA SER A 239 24.59 -9.07 -17.04
C SER A 239 24.26 -7.98 -16.03
N THR A 240 24.48 -6.74 -16.42
CA THR A 240 24.24 -5.57 -15.58
C THR A 240 22.77 -5.41 -15.21
N ASP A 241 21.85 -5.90 -16.05
CA ASP A 241 20.42 -5.96 -15.74
C ASP A 241 20.12 -6.94 -14.60
N VAL A 242 20.72 -8.12 -14.61
CA VAL A 242 20.56 -9.13 -13.56
C VAL A 242 21.14 -8.61 -12.24
N MET A 243 22.29 -7.94 -12.27
CA MET A 243 22.87 -7.28 -11.09
C MET A 243 21.94 -6.20 -10.53
N ALA A 244 21.37 -5.36 -11.40
CA ALA A 244 20.43 -4.31 -10.98
C ALA A 244 19.15 -4.91 -10.35
N VAL A 245 18.61 -5.99 -10.93
CA VAL A 245 17.47 -6.73 -10.36
C VAL A 245 17.82 -7.29 -8.98
N GLY A 246 19.01 -7.89 -8.81
CA GLY A 246 19.48 -8.40 -7.53
C GLY A 246 19.60 -7.32 -6.45
N LEU A 247 20.24 -6.18 -6.77
CA LEU A 247 20.39 -5.05 -5.84
C LEU A 247 19.03 -4.44 -5.45
N ASN A 248 18.10 -4.31 -6.39
CA ASN A 248 16.76 -3.83 -6.10
C ASN A 248 15.97 -4.81 -5.22
N ALA A 249 16.11 -6.12 -5.44
CA ALA A 249 15.49 -7.13 -4.59
C ALA A 249 16.03 -7.09 -3.15
N VAL A 250 17.35 -6.96 -2.99
CA VAL A 250 17.99 -6.74 -1.67
C VAL A 250 17.44 -5.50 -0.98
N ARG A 251 17.33 -4.38 -1.70
CA ARG A 251 16.75 -3.15 -1.16
C ARG A 251 15.31 -3.35 -0.68
N GLU A 252 14.48 -4.04 -1.46
CA GLU A 252 13.07 -4.27 -1.11
C GLU A 252 12.90 -5.21 0.09
N ILE A 253 13.78 -6.20 0.25
CA ILE A 253 13.85 -7.03 1.46
C ILE A 253 14.27 -6.17 2.67
N CYS A 254 15.34 -5.39 2.52
CA CYS A 254 15.87 -4.52 3.57
C CYS A 254 14.89 -3.41 3.96
N ALA A 255 14.02 -2.97 3.05
CA ALA A 255 13.01 -1.95 3.33
C ALA A 255 11.97 -2.44 4.35
N ARG A 256 11.73 -3.76 4.39
CA ARG A 256 10.79 -4.41 5.33
C ARG A 256 11.52 -4.91 6.58
N CYS A 257 12.72 -5.46 6.42
CA CYS A 257 13.55 -5.89 7.53
C CYS A 257 14.99 -5.38 7.34
N PRO A 258 15.34 -4.20 7.90
CA PRO A 258 16.68 -3.62 7.80
C PRO A 258 17.78 -4.47 8.46
N LEU A 259 17.42 -5.38 9.37
CA LEU A 259 18.35 -6.25 10.08
C LEU A 259 18.72 -7.50 9.27
N ALA A 260 18.11 -7.71 8.10
CA ALA A 260 18.32 -8.91 7.29
C ALA A 260 19.67 -8.97 6.56
N ILE A 261 20.43 -7.86 6.52
CA ILE A 261 21.74 -7.81 5.85
C ILE A 261 22.87 -7.64 6.86
N ASP A 262 23.95 -8.39 6.64
CA ASP A 262 25.18 -8.23 7.41
C ASP A 262 25.91 -6.94 7.03
N GLU A 263 26.69 -6.39 7.97
CA GLU A 263 27.46 -5.17 7.75
C GLU A 263 28.45 -5.30 6.58
N ASP A 264 29.16 -6.42 6.52
CA ASP A 264 30.16 -6.68 5.47
C ASP A 264 29.50 -6.79 4.10
N LEU A 265 28.40 -7.55 4.00
CA LEU A 265 27.65 -7.68 2.76
C LEU A 265 27.07 -6.33 2.30
N LEU A 266 26.51 -5.53 3.21
CA LEU A 266 26.01 -4.20 2.86
C LEU A 266 27.12 -3.31 2.32
N ARG A 267 28.29 -3.31 2.97
CA ARG A 267 29.44 -2.51 2.54
C ARG A 267 29.91 -2.92 1.15
N ASP A 268 29.95 -4.21 0.85
CA ASP A 268 30.30 -4.72 -0.47
C ASP A 268 29.29 -4.28 -1.54
N LEU A 269 27.99 -4.41 -1.27
CA LEU A 269 26.94 -4.01 -2.21
C LEU A 269 26.92 -2.48 -2.47
N VAL A 270 27.28 -1.68 -1.47
CA VAL A 270 27.36 -0.22 -1.58
C VAL A 270 28.51 0.23 -2.49
N GLN A 271 29.54 -0.58 -2.71
CA GLN A 271 30.66 -0.25 -3.62
C GLN A 271 30.19 -0.02 -5.06
N TYR A 272 29.10 -0.67 -5.47
CA TYR A 272 28.49 -0.50 -6.81
C TYR A 272 27.91 0.90 -7.08
N LYS A 273 27.96 1.84 -6.12
CA LYS A 273 27.53 3.25 -6.30
C LYS A 273 28.33 4.04 -7.35
N MET A 274 29.51 3.56 -7.75
CA MET A 274 30.36 4.14 -8.80
C MET A 274 30.46 3.22 -10.03
N TYR A 275 29.59 2.21 -10.14
CA TYR A 275 29.60 1.29 -11.26
C TYR A 275 29.29 1.99 -12.59
N LYS A 276 29.86 1.51 -13.70
CA LYS A 276 29.74 2.16 -15.02
C LYS A 276 28.28 2.29 -15.48
N GLU A 277 27.50 1.23 -15.29
CA GLU A 277 26.09 1.22 -15.70
C GLU A 277 25.19 1.93 -14.70
N LYS A 278 24.34 2.83 -15.23
CA LYS A 278 23.44 3.67 -14.42
C LYS A 278 22.40 2.86 -13.65
N SER A 279 21.90 1.75 -14.20
CA SER A 279 20.89 0.90 -13.55
C SER A 279 21.41 0.33 -12.22
N VAL A 280 22.59 -0.29 -12.26
CA VAL A 280 23.29 -0.84 -11.08
C VAL A 280 23.68 0.27 -10.12
N MET A 281 24.22 1.38 -10.64
CA MET A 281 24.60 2.54 -9.84
C MET A 281 23.41 3.12 -9.04
N MET A 282 22.25 3.27 -9.68
CA MET A 282 21.04 3.78 -9.04
C MET A 282 20.47 2.80 -8.01
N ALA A 283 20.53 1.50 -8.27
CA ALA A 283 20.11 0.46 -7.32
C ALA A 283 21.00 0.46 -6.06
N ALA A 284 22.33 0.58 -6.21
CA ALA A 284 23.23 0.69 -5.07
C ALA A 284 22.98 1.99 -4.29
N ARG A 285 22.76 3.13 -4.97
CA ARG A 285 22.44 4.41 -4.32
C ARG A 285 21.11 4.38 -3.57
N SER A 286 20.10 3.69 -4.10
CA SER A 286 18.80 3.56 -3.45
C SER A 286 18.89 2.70 -2.17
N LEU A 287 19.78 1.70 -2.14
CA LEU A 287 20.11 0.95 -0.93
C LEU A 287 20.81 1.82 0.11
N ILE A 288 21.80 2.64 -0.29
CA ILE A 288 22.44 3.62 0.62
C ILE A 288 21.40 4.55 1.23
N GLN A 289 20.50 5.10 0.40
CA GLN A 289 19.49 6.04 0.86
C GLN A 289 18.53 5.41 1.88
N LEU A 290 18.17 4.14 1.69
CA LEU A 290 17.37 3.39 2.65
C LEU A 290 18.08 3.31 4.01
N TYR A 291 19.34 2.87 4.03
CA TYR A 291 20.10 2.74 5.28
C TYR A 291 20.46 4.07 5.93
N ARG A 292 20.51 5.19 5.18
CA ARG A 292 20.59 6.53 5.79
C ARG A 292 19.34 6.90 6.59
N GLN A 293 18.19 6.33 6.26
CA GLN A 293 16.93 6.59 6.95
C GLN A 293 16.64 5.55 8.03
N SER A 294 17.01 4.28 7.81
CA SER A 294 16.70 3.18 8.74
C SER A 294 17.82 2.85 9.72
N MET A 295 19.08 2.84 9.30
CA MET A 295 20.22 2.47 10.16
C MET A 295 21.56 3.03 9.61
N PRO A 296 21.88 4.30 9.89
CA PRO A 296 23.09 4.95 9.35
C PRO A 296 24.40 4.35 9.86
N THR A 297 24.37 3.67 11.01
CA THR A 297 25.55 3.09 11.67
C THR A 297 26.20 1.99 10.84
N LEU A 298 25.39 1.19 10.14
CA LEU A 298 25.81 0.07 9.30
C LEU A 298 26.56 0.53 8.04
N LEU A 299 26.34 1.77 7.61
CA LEU A 299 27.06 2.39 6.50
C LEU A 299 28.43 2.92 6.94
N HIS A 300 29.40 2.88 6.02
CA HIS A 300 30.67 3.57 6.18
C HIS A 300 30.47 5.08 6.40
N LYS A 301 31.37 5.71 7.18
CA LYS A 301 31.31 7.15 7.48
C LYS A 301 31.17 8.04 6.24
N ARG A 302 31.80 7.66 5.12
CA ARG A 302 31.74 8.39 3.84
C ARG A 302 30.34 8.38 3.20
N ASP A 303 29.55 7.35 3.48
CA ASP A 303 28.27 7.10 2.83
C ASP A 303 27.07 7.53 3.68
N ARG A 304 27.28 7.94 4.93
CA ARG A 304 26.22 8.45 5.83
C ARG A 304 25.61 9.79 5.39
N GLY A 305 26.33 10.55 4.55
CA GLY A 305 25.89 11.88 4.14
C GLY A 305 25.99 12.91 5.28
N ARG A 306 25.37 14.07 5.09
CA ARG A 306 25.31 15.11 6.14
C ARG A 306 24.30 14.67 7.21
N PRO A 307 24.67 14.62 8.50
CA PRO A 307 23.73 14.25 9.55
C PRO A 307 22.60 15.28 9.61
N SER A 308 21.36 14.80 9.56
CA SER A 308 20.15 15.56 9.83
C SER A 308 19.76 15.34 11.29
N GLU A 309 19.03 16.27 11.91
CA GLU A 309 18.53 16.09 13.29
C GLU A 309 17.74 14.78 13.43
N ALA A 310 16.90 14.47 12.43
CA ALA A 310 16.17 13.20 12.34
C ALA A 310 17.06 11.94 12.25
N SER A 311 18.30 12.04 11.74
CA SER A 311 19.21 10.88 11.68
C SER A 311 20.04 10.71 12.94
N ILE A 312 20.14 11.76 13.77
CA ILE A 312 20.81 11.73 15.09
C ILE A 312 19.85 11.16 16.15
N GLU A 313 18.56 11.49 16.06
CA GLU A 313 17.51 10.95 16.94
C GLU A 313 17.12 9.51 16.63
N LEU A 314 17.56 8.98 15.48
CA LEU A 314 17.20 7.64 15.03
C LEU A 314 17.90 6.57 15.88
N LYS A 315 17.15 6.00 16.82
CA LYS A 315 17.60 4.81 17.55
C LYS A 315 17.46 3.58 16.66
N THR A 316 18.56 2.85 16.51
CA THR A 316 18.58 1.58 15.81
C THR A 316 17.85 0.54 16.63
N LYS A 317 16.68 0.10 16.16
CA LYS A 317 15.91 -0.97 16.80
C LYS A 317 16.65 -2.31 16.67
N LYS A 318 16.75 -3.05 17.78
CA LYS A 318 17.14 -4.46 17.75
C LYS A 318 15.95 -5.32 17.33
N TYR A 319 16.24 -6.56 16.92
CA TYR A 319 15.19 -7.52 16.58
C TYR A 319 14.24 -7.71 17.77
N GLY A 320 12.93 -7.54 17.54
CA GLY A 320 11.89 -7.63 18.56
C GLY A 320 11.77 -6.41 19.50
N GLU A 321 12.55 -5.35 19.29
CA GLU A 321 12.46 -4.12 20.08
C GLU A 321 11.30 -3.25 19.56
N VAL A 322 10.25 -3.12 20.38
CA VAL A 322 9.13 -2.22 20.10
C VAL A 322 9.49 -0.83 20.61
N ASP A 323 9.45 0.16 19.72
CA ASP A 323 9.63 1.58 20.08
C ASP A 323 8.34 2.09 20.73
N THR A 324 8.15 1.76 22.01
CA THR A 324 7.07 2.30 22.84
C THR A 324 7.50 3.66 23.35
N LYS A 325 6.97 4.72 22.73
CA LYS A 325 7.13 6.09 23.23
C LYS A 325 6.05 6.36 24.27
N ASP A 326 6.46 6.77 25.48
CA ASP A 326 5.54 7.17 26.55
C ASP A 326 4.83 8.52 26.26
N TYR A 327 5.24 9.19 25.18
CA TYR A 327 4.77 10.50 24.77
C TYR A 327 4.31 10.50 23.31
N VAL A 328 3.43 11.44 22.97
CA VAL A 328 2.99 11.65 21.58
C VAL A 328 4.16 12.28 20.81
N PRO A 329 4.66 11.65 19.72
CA PRO A 329 5.73 12.23 18.92
C PRO A 329 5.41 13.65 18.47
N GLY A 330 6.33 14.59 18.68
CA GLY A 330 6.15 16.03 18.42
C GLY A 330 5.64 16.85 19.61
N SER A 331 5.23 16.22 20.72
CA SER A 331 4.87 16.93 21.97
C SER A 331 6.09 17.50 22.70
N GLU A 332 7.27 16.94 22.48
CA GLU A 332 8.57 17.41 22.96
C GLU A 332 8.88 18.86 22.53
N VAL A 333 8.48 19.25 21.32
CA VAL A 333 8.68 20.61 20.79
C VAL A 333 7.87 21.66 21.59
N LEU A 334 6.75 21.26 22.19
CA LEU A 334 5.95 22.14 23.04
C LEU A 334 6.65 22.39 24.38
N LEU A 335 7.25 21.36 24.97
CA LEU A 335 8.02 21.46 26.21
C LEU A 335 9.29 22.32 26.02
N GLU A 336 9.97 22.19 24.88
CA GLU A 336 11.13 23.04 24.54
C GLU A 336 10.75 24.53 24.42
N LYS A 337 9.58 24.85 23.86
CA LYS A 337 9.08 26.23 23.81
C LYS A 337 8.80 26.82 25.20
N GLU A 338 8.35 26.00 26.15
CA GLU A 338 8.15 26.43 27.54
C GLU A 338 9.48 26.65 28.27
N GLU A 339 10.48 25.81 28.04
CA GLU A 339 11.82 26.02 28.58
C GLU A 339 12.50 27.30 28.05
N ILE A 340 12.29 27.63 26.77
CA ILE A 340 12.81 28.87 26.18
C ILE A 340 12.14 30.10 26.82
N LYS A 341 10.82 30.05 27.10
CA LYS A 341 10.13 31.10 27.86
C LYS A 341 10.66 31.24 29.29
N ASN A 342 11.01 30.13 29.94
CA ASN A 342 11.54 30.15 31.31
C ASN A 342 13.02 30.55 31.41
N LYS A 343 13.82 30.42 30.35
CA LYS A 343 15.21 30.93 30.31
C LYS A 343 15.30 32.43 29.96
N GLY A 344 14.25 33.02 29.40
CA GLY A 344 14.16 34.46 29.09
C GLY A 344 13.88 35.38 30.28
N SER A 345 13.53 34.85 31.46
CA SER A 345 13.06 35.64 32.61
C SER A 345 14.11 35.89 33.71
N LYS A 346 15.41 35.71 33.43
CA LYS A 346 16.50 36.05 34.37
C LYS A 346 17.65 36.80 33.70
N LYS A 347 17.44 38.10 33.48
CA LYS A 347 18.38 39.25 33.32
C LYS A 347 17.60 40.28 32.50
N VAL A 348 17.22 41.45 33.01
CA VAL A 348 18.08 42.63 33.19
C VAL A 348 17.37 43.60 34.14
N ASN A 349 18.05 43.99 35.21
CA ASN A 349 17.66 45.13 36.05
C ASN A 349 18.55 46.31 35.67
N LYS A 350 18.07 47.22 34.80
CA LYS A 350 18.63 48.57 34.67
C LYS A 350 17.56 49.54 34.18
N LYS A 351 17.16 50.42 35.10
CA LYS A 351 16.28 51.57 34.90
C LYS A 351 16.74 52.41 33.69
N ASN A 352 15.81 52.70 32.78
CA ASN A 352 15.64 54.07 32.29
C ASN A 352 14.19 54.31 31.85
N LYS A 353 13.66 55.46 32.28
CA LYS A 353 12.26 55.88 32.18
C LYS A 353 12.07 56.74 30.92
N ASN A 354 10.88 56.64 30.35
CA ASN A 354 10.20 57.55 29.41
C ASN A 354 10.46 57.38 27.90
N LYS A 355 9.50 56.73 27.22
CA LYS A 355 8.58 57.39 26.29
C LYS A 355 7.36 56.49 26.08
N ALA A 356 6.18 57.08 26.27
CA ALA A 356 4.91 56.46 25.92
C ALA A 356 4.74 56.54 24.40
N ASP A 357 4.49 55.41 23.77
CA ASP A 357 3.73 55.33 22.53
C ASP A 357 2.95 54.01 22.58
N ASP A 358 1.64 54.14 22.54
CA ASP A 358 0.65 53.08 22.63
C ASP A 358 0.55 52.47 21.23
N SER A 359 1.16 51.29 21.04
CA SER A 359 1.09 50.55 19.79
C SER A 359 0.55 49.18 20.11
N ASP A 360 -0.74 49.01 19.84
CA ASP A 360 -1.49 47.77 19.87
C ASP A 360 -0.67 46.63 19.21
N ASP A 361 -0.46 45.55 19.97
CA ASP A 361 0.03 44.27 19.48
C ASP A 361 -1.06 43.65 18.58
N ASP A 362 -1.12 44.10 17.33
CA ASP A 362 -1.90 43.44 16.28
C ASP A 362 -1.30 42.04 16.06
N TRP A 363 -2.10 41.02 16.40
CA TRP A 363 -1.85 39.65 15.99
C TRP A 363 -1.69 39.60 14.48
N ILE A 364 -0.48 39.30 14.01
CA ILE A 364 -0.25 38.96 12.61
C ILE A 364 -0.89 37.60 12.39
N ASP A 365 -2.12 37.62 11.86
CA ASP A 365 -2.81 36.45 11.33
C ASP A 365 -1.99 35.92 10.14
N VAL A 366 -1.14 34.93 10.42
CA VAL A 366 -0.53 34.08 9.39
C VAL A 366 -1.66 33.29 8.75
N GLY A 367 -2.26 33.90 7.71
CA GLY A 367 -3.39 33.36 6.99
C GLY A 367 -3.25 31.87 6.73
N SER A 368 -3.99 31.09 7.51
CA SER A 368 -4.18 29.67 7.29
C SER A 368 -4.69 29.49 5.86
N SER A 369 -4.00 28.67 5.06
CA SER A 369 -4.39 28.33 3.69
C SER A 369 -5.60 27.38 3.64
N ASP A 370 -6.58 27.62 4.52
CA ASP A 370 -7.82 26.86 4.60
C ASP A 370 -9.02 27.80 4.82
N SER A 371 -9.07 28.89 4.05
CA SER A 371 -10.30 29.67 3.93
C SER A 371 -11.33 28.84 3.16
N GLU A 372 -12.18 28.16 3.91
CA GLU A 372 -13.45 27.65 3.44
C GLU A 372 -14.21 28.76 2.70
N ILE A 373 -14.39 28.58 1.40
CA ILE A 373 -15.20 29.46 0.58
C ILE A 373 -16.66 29.23 0.99
N ASN A 374 -17.16 30.08 1.88
CA ASN A 374 -18.58 30.26 2.14
C ASN A 374 -19.24 30.77 0.85
N ILE A 375 -19.99 29.88 0.19
CA ILE A 375 -20.87 30.26 -0.92
C ILE A 375 -22.19 30.69 -0.27
N SER A 376 -22.39 32.00 -0.17
CA SER A 376 -23.67 32.58 0.20
C SER A 376 -24.75 32.08 -0.77
N THR A 377 -25.65 31.25 -0.25
CA THR A 377 -26.96 30.98 -0.83
C THR A 377 -27.87 32.09 -0.37
N ASP A 378 -28.05 33.13 -1.20
CA ASP A 378 -29.29 33.89 -1.15
C ASP A 378 -29.55 34.66 -2.45
N SER A 379 -30.59 34.22 -3.15
CA SER A 379 -31.47 35.01 -4.02
C SER A 379 -32.58 34.05 -4.42
N GLU A 380 -33.54 33.91 -3.52
CA GLU A 380 -34.92 33.63 -3.87
C GLU A 380 -35.38 34.73 -4.86
N ASN A 381 -35.94 34.29 -5.97
CA ASN A 381 -37.08 34.96 -6.58
C ASN A 381 -37.94 33.89 -7.23
N GLU A 382 -39.18 33.92 -6.77
CA GLU A 382 -40.37 33.21 -7.19
C GLU A 382 -40.60 33.36 -8.69
N ASP A 383 -41.06 32.28 -9.33
CA ASP A 383 -42.10 32.33 -10.35
C ASP A 383 -42.79 30.96 -10.36
N ASP A 384 -43.94 30.94 -9.70
CA ASP A 384 -45.02 29.97 -9.85
C ASP A 384 -45.59 30.08 -11.26
N GLU A 385 -45.56 29.01 -12.04
CA GLU A 385 -46.64 28.71 -13.01
C GLU A 385 -47.00 27.22 -12.89
N ASN A 386 -48.15 27.00 -12.22
CA ASN A 386 -48.99 25.84 -12.39
C ASN A 386 -49.40 25.70 -13.86
N ASP A 387 -49.33 24.49 -14.40
CA ASP A 387 -50.40 24.04 -15.29
C ASP A 387 -50.71 22.57 -15.01
N GLU A 388 -52.00 22.35 -14.75
CA GLU A 388 -52.61 21.13 -14.27
C GLU A 388 -52.74 20.05 -15.35
N GLU A 389 -52.92 18.83 -14.84
CA GLU A 389 -53.30 17.59 -15.49
C GLU A 389 -54.44 17.73 -16.50
N GLN A 390 -54.42 16.93 -17.58
CA GLN A 390 -55.61 16.23 -18.06
C GLN A 390 -55.20 14.88 -18.67
N GLU A 391 -55.51 13.81 -17.95
CA GLU A 391 -55.90 12.53 -18.56
C GLU A 391 -57.24 12.73 -19.27
N GLU A 392 -57.40 12.22 -20.49
CA GLU A 392 -58.68 11.62 -20.86
C GLU A 392 -58.50 10.55 -21.95
N GLN A 393 -59.05 9.38 -21.65
CA GLN A 393 -59.27 8.27 -22.56
C GLN A 393 -60.36 8.63 -23.58
N SER A 394 -60.19 8.18 -24.82
CA SER A 394 -61.27 7.77 -25.71
C SER A 394 -60.75 6.70 -26.66
#